data_AF-A0A817MVS5-F1
#
_entry.id   AF-A0A817MVS5-F1
#
_cell.length_a   1.000
_cell.length_b   1.000
_cell.length_c   1.000
_cell.angle_alpha   90.00
_cell.angle_beta   90.00
_cell.angle_gamma   90.00
#
_symmetry.space_group_name_H-M   'P 1'
#
loop_
_entity.id
_entity.type
_entity.pdbx_description
1 polymer ?
#
loop_
_entity_poly.entity_id
_entity_poly.type
_entity_poly.pdbx_seq_one_letter_code
_entity_poly.pdbx_strand_id
1 'polypeptide(L)'
;MIEEQSTTIQICEADISHEQMKASFDIFVSTFRQIDNPHMKYMLIEQIISSLTITSDESKRIAESELITHELFVILRDYVIVDQLRREPTEKTNGTQKVLLNVSLFFMNLCSSINETNFTAFKRLFFQKPLIDELANCLHEIITYGKYLNDRLHLRSVSSLLIALKKIRKYHLTTIEYSLITPILLAATECLCSSYAVDMIKSLKRNFVQQLDEVQILFLHAIPFYLKWYWDNCDPENFIKILRMLVNEYTAWFTSCQPDSYLQRSSEIDGMIRHLNYILIRPTEFDSLNIFSEEFYQDYCKLVWHWSLILSSILACSTCTTNVKSAARTSVQIFYNFTLHSNVLNFMKTIPNLISMLLKVTDLDHDEMQLNAYRCLGKIMIEADIKTMTKPSKIAAVHIEFLKDTINEWKQSERFYSLLESLKSKFVSIVFFLIRSSID
;
A
#
# COMPACT_ATOMS: atom_id res chain seq x y z
N MET A 1 -1.31 -44.62 10.70
CA MET A 1 -1.19 -44.01 9.36
C MET A 1 -0.89 -42.51 9.37
N ILE A 2 -1.72 -41.60 9.89
CA ILE A 2 -1.35 -40.17 9.97
C ILE A 2 -0.23 -39.92 10.99
N GLU A 3 -0.25 -40.59 12.14
CA GLU A 3 0.83 -40.46 13.15
C GLU A 3 2.17 -41.01 12.65
N GLU A 4 2.18 -42.12 11.90
CA GLU A 4 3.41 -42.64 11.27
C GLU A 4 3.91 -41.75 10.13
N GLN A 5 3.03 -41.03 9.42
CA GLN A 5 3.39 -40.01 8.43
C GLN A 5 3.76 -38.66 9.07
N SER A 6 3.34 -38.40 10.31
CA SER A 6 3.67 -37.16 11.05
C SER A 6 5.17 -37.07 11.39
N THR A 7 5.84 -38.22 11.49
CA THR A 7 7.29 -38.32 11.67
C THR A 7 8.11 -37.91 10.45
N THR A 8 7.50 -37.80 9.27
CA THR A 8 8.25 -37.80 8.00
C THR A 8 8.54 -36.40 7.44
N ILE A 9 7.97 -35.31 7.97
CA ILE A 9 7.93 -34.07 7.19
C ILE A 9 8.19 -32.78 8.01
N GLN A 10 9.42 -32.64 8.52
CA GLN A 10 10.04 -31.32 8.76
C GLN A 10 10.74 -30.87 7.46
N ILE A 11 10.06 -30.07 6.62
CA ILE A 11 10.55 -29.68 5.28
C ILE A 11 11.48 -28.46 5.30
N CYS A 12 11.56 -27.75 6.42
CA CYS A 12 12.33 -26.51 6.50
C CYS A 12 13.26 -26.51 7.72
N GLU A 13 14.13 -27.51 7.79
CA GLU A 13 15.42 -27.32 8.46
C GLU A 13 16.37 -26.60 7.49
N ALA A 14 17.28 -25.79 8.04
CA ALA A 14 18.17 -24.91 7.28
C ALA A 14 19.01 -25.65 6.21
N ASP A 15 19.17 -26.97 6.32
CA ASP A 15 20.10 -27.78 5.51
C ASP A 15 19.46 -28.63 4.39
N ILE A 16 18.14 -28.52 4.15
CA ILE A 16 17.46 -29.34 3.13
C ILE A 16 17.73 -28.81 1.72
N SER A 17 18.13 -29.69 0.80
CA SER A 17 18.42 -29.36 -0.60
C SER A 17 17.15 -29.07 -1.43
N HIS A 18 17.31 -28.42 -2.59
CA HIS A 18 16.21 -28.19 -3.54
C HIS A 18 15.50 -29.50 -3.95
N GLU A 19 16.26 -30.54 -4.27
CA GLU A 19 15.72 -31.84 -4.68
C GLU A 19 14.94 -32.52 -3.55
N GLN A 20 15.42 -32.41 -2.30
CA GLN A 20 14.73 -32.94 -1.13
C GLN A 20 13.43 -32.19 -0.84
N MET A 21 13.42 -30.87 -0.98
CA MET A 21 12.19 -30.06 -0.86
C MET A 21 11.18 -30.45 -1.94
N LYS A 22 11.63 -30.60 -3.20
CA LYS A 22 10.77 -31.04 -4.31
C LYS A 22 10.19 -32.43 -4.06
N ALA A 23 11.01 -33.40 -3.67
CA ALA A 23 10.56 -34.76 -3.36
C ALA A 23 9.51 -34.76 -2.23
N SER A 24 9.69 -33.89 -1.23
CA SER A 24 8.71 -33.73 -0.16
C SER A 24 7.39 -33.14 -0.66
N PHE A 25 7.44 -32.19 -1.60
CA PHE A 25 6.24 -31.64 -2.24
C PHE A 25 5.53 -32.69 -3.11
N ASP A 26 6.26 -33.54 -3.82
CA ASP A 26 5.70 -34.66 -4.59
C ASP A 26 4.96 -35.64 -3.66
N ILE A 27 5.54 -35.97 -2.50
CA ILE A 27 4.90 -36.80 -1.47
C ILE A 27 3.60 -36.14 -0.99
N PHE A 28 3.60 -34.84 -0.71
CA PHE A 28 2.39 -34.13 -0.32
C PHE A 28 1.31 -34.17 -1.39
N VAL A 29 1.66 -33.90 -2.65
CA VAL A 29 0.71 -33.93 -3.77
C VAL A 29 0.11 -35.34 -3.92
N SER A 30 0.95 -36.38 -3.85
CA SER A 30 0.48 -37.77 -3.97
C SER A 30 -0.46 -38.15 -2.82
N THR A 31 -0.12 -37.78 -1.58
CA THR A 31 -0.94 -38.02 -0.39
C THR A 31 -2.26 -37.26 -0.49
N PHE A 32 -2.20 -36.00 -0.90
CA PHE A 32 -3.38 -35.14 -1.06
C PHE A 32 -4.39 -35.71 -2.05
N ARG A 33 -3.92 -36.30 -3.15
CA ARG A 33 -4.76 -36.93 -4.18
C ARG A 33 -5.38 -38.25 -3.72
N GLN A 34 -4.78 -38.94 -2.75
CA GLN A 34 -5.29 -40.20 -2.20
C GLN A 34 -6.34 -40.00 -1.09
N ILE A 35 -6.38 -38.80 -0.49
CA ILE A 35 -7.37 -38.48 0.52
C ILE A 35 -8.68 -38.11 -0.18
N ASP A 36 -9.77 -38.81 0.11
CA ASP A 36 -11.11 -38.39 -0.34
C ASP A 36 -11.81 -37.49 0.68
N ASN A 37 -11.50 -37.66 1.96
CA ASN A 37 -12.15 -36.94 3.05
C ASN A 37 -11.70 -35.45 3.12
N PRO A 38 -12.61 -34.46 3.02
CA PRO A 38 -12.25 -33.05 3.06
C PRO A 38 -11.56 -32.59 4.35
N HIS A 39 -11.98 -33.09 5.51
CA HIS A 39 -11.37 -32.73 6.81
C HIS A 39 -9.90 -33.15 6.87
N MET A 40 -9.60 -34.36 6.40
CA MET A 40 -8.25 -34.88 6.30
C MET A 40 -7.37 -34.06 5.34
N LYS A 41 -7.94 -33.53 4.25
CA LYS A 41 -7.24 -32.61 3.35
C LYS A 41 -6.88 -31.31 4.06
N TYR A 42 -7.78 -30.75 4.86
CA TYR A 42 -7.46 -29.54 5.63
C TYR A 42 -6.38 -29.78 6.68
N MET A 43 -6.38 -30.93 7.35
CA MET A 43 -5.29 -31.30 8.27
C MET A 43 -3.94 -31.39 7.54
N LEU A 44 -3.92 -31.99 6.35
CA LEU A 44 -2.72 -32.06 5.53
C LEU A 44 -2.27 -30.66 5.07
N ILE A 45 -3.19 -29.78 4.67
CA ILE A 45 -2.88 -28.38 4.32
C ILE A 45 -2.30 -27.65 5.52
N GLU A 46 -2.87 -27.82 6.71
CA GLU A 46 -2.36 -27.21 7.94
C GLU A 46 -0.93 -27.67 8.23
N GLN A 47 -0.65 -28.96 8.09
CA GLN A 47 0.70 -29.51 8.20
C GLN A 47 1.65 -28.90 7.17
N ILE A 48 1.28 -28.90 5.89
CA ILE A 48 2.06 -28.31 4.79
C ILE A 48 2.40 -26.85 5.12
N ILE A 49 1.41 -26.03 5.47
CA ILE A 49 1.63 -24.62 5.78
C ILE A 49 2.49 -24.47 7.02
N SER A 50 2.25 -25.22 8.10
CA SER A 50 3.09 -25.16 9.30
C SER A 50 4.56 -25.48 9.03
N SER A 51 4.83 -26.45 8.15
CA SER A 51 6.19 -26.83 7.75
C SER A 51 6.85 -25.82 6.80
N LEU A 52 6.07 -24.99 6.10
CA LEU A 52 6.56 -23.96 5.17
C LEU A 52 6.65 -22.55 5.77
N THR A 53 6.10 -22.35 6.98
CA THR A 53 5.93 -21.03 7.60
C THR A 53 6.83 -20.90 8.81
N ILE A 54 8.16 -20.82 8.64
CA ILE A 54 9.06 -20.72 9.80
C ILE A 54 9.90 -19.42 9.75
N THR A 55 10.32 -18.91 8.58
CA THR A 55 11.03 -17.59 8.50
C THR A 55 10.88 -16.84 7.16
N SER A 56 11.24 -15.54 7.14
CA SER A 56 11.35 -14.75 5.89
C SER A 56 12.40 -15.31 4.93
N ASP A 57 13.42 -16.00 5.44
CA ASP A 57 14.52 -16.55 4.64
C ASP A 57 14.12 -17.83 3.91
N GLU A 58 13.23 -18.65 4.49
CA GLU A 58 12.63 -19.80 3.80
C GLU A 58 11.72 -19.37 2.64
N SER A 59 10.93 -18.31 2.85
CA SER A 59 10.09 -17.75 1.78
C SER A 59 10.93 -17.28 0.60
N LYS A 60 12.14 -16.76 0.84
CA LYS A 60 13.12 -16.44 -0.22
C LYS A 60 13.64 -17.71 -0.88
N ARG A 61 14.07 -18.72 -0.11
CA ARG A 61 14.53 -20.02 -0.65
C ARG A 61 13.52 -20.68 -1.58
N ILE A 62 12.24 -20.72 -1.19
CA ILE A 62 11.17 -21.30 -2.02
C ILE A 62 10.99 -20.47 -3.31
N ALA A 63 11.03 -19.14 -3.20
CA ALA A 63 10.85 -18.25 -4.34
C ALA A 63 12.04 -18.24 -5.31
N GLU A 64 13.28 -18.40 -4.81
CA GLU A 64 14.52 -18.38 -5.59
C GLU A 64 14.82 -19.72 -6.27
N SER A 65 14.33 -20.82 -5.71
CA SER A 65 14.59 -22.17 -6.22
C SER A 65 13.59 -22.66 -7.26
N GLU A 66 12.79 -21.78 -7.87
CA GLU A 66 11.70 -22.11 -8.82
C GLU A 66 10.61 -23.07 -8.32
N LEU A 67 10.68 -23.50 -7.05
CA LEU A 67 9.71 -24.38 -6.42
C LEU A 67 8.30 -23.81 -6.45
N ILE A 68 8.14 -22.49 -6.54
CA ILE A 68 6.85 -21.81 -6.72
C ILE A 68 6.03 -22.36 -7.91
N THR A 69 6.67 -22.93 -8.93
CA THR A 69 6.00 -23.55 -10.09
C THR A 69 5.43 -24.94 -9.80
N HIS A 70 5.73 -25.51 -8.63
CA HIS A 70 5.30 -26.84 -8.24
C HIS A 70 3.78 -26.94 -8.09
N GLU A 71 3.23 -28.10 -8.45
CA GLU A 71 1.78 -28.36 -8.43
C GLU A 71 1.16 -28.15 -7.04
N LEU A 72 1.92 -28.41 -5.97
CA LEU A 72 1.49 -28.15 -4.59
C LEU A 72 0.91 -26.74 -4.41
N PHE A 73 1.55 -25.72 -4.98
CA PHE A 73 1.07 -24.34 -4.84
C PHE A 73 -0.21 -24.08 -5.63
N VAL A 74 -0.39 -24.78 -6.76
CA VAL A 74 -1.63 -24.77 -7.54
C VAL A 74 -2.78 -25.37 -6.71
N ILE A 75 -2.55 -26.53 -6.09
CA ILE A 75 -3.53 -27.18 -5.20
C ILE A 75 -3.90 -26.27 -4.04
N LEU A 76 -2.92 -25.71 -3.33
CA LEU A 76 -3.17 -24.81 -2.20
C LEU A 76 -3.98 -23.58 -2.61
N ARG A 77 -3.66 -22.98 -3.77
CA ARG A 77 -4.42 -21.85 -4.34
C ARG A 77 -5.86 -22.26 -4.64
N ASP A 78 -6.05 -23.39 -5.31
CA ASP A 78 -7.39 -23.82 -5.73
C ASP A 78 -8.30 -24.13 -4.53
N TYR A 79 -7.75 -24.60 -3.41
CA TYR A 79 -8.48 -24.73 -2.16
C TYR A 79 -8.88 -23.37 -1.58
N VAL A 80 -8.02 -22.35 -1.65
CA VAL A 80 -8.42 -20.99 -1.27
C VAL A 80 -9.56 -20.49 -2.17
N ILE A 81 -9.49 -20.72 -3.48
CA ILE A 81 -10.55 -20.31 -4.42
C ILE A 81 -11.88 -21.00 -4.12
N VAL A 82 -11.88 -22.34 -4.12
CA VAL A 82 -13.10 -23.13 -3.95
C VAL A 82 -13.67 -22.98 -2.56
N ASP A 83 -12.82 -23.03 -1.53
CA ASP A 83 -13.33 -23.17 -0.17
C ASP A 83 -13.39 -21.87 0.62
N GLN A 84 -12.51 -20.92 0.33
CA GLN A 84 -12.51 -19.64 1.03
C GLN A 84 -13.28 -18.57 0.27
N LEU A 85 -13.12 -18.48 -1.05
CA LEU A 85 -13.73 -17.42 -1.87
C LEU A 85 -15.15 -17.77 -2.35
N ARG A 86 -15.37 -18.93 -2.99
CA ARG A 86 -16.69 -19.29 -3.54
C ARG A 86 -17.79 -19.49 -2.49
N ARG A 87 -17.41 -19.89 -1.27
CA ARG A 87 -18.31 -20.20 -0.14
C ARG A 87 -19.61 -20.85 -0.59
N GLU A 88 -19.53 -22.11 -1.00
CA GLU A 88 -20.73 -22.95 -0.93
C GLU A 88 -21.20 -23.01 0.53
N PRO A 89 -22.50 -22.79 0.80
CA PRO A 89 -23.05 -22.66 2.13
C PRO A 89 -23.20 -24.05 2.76
N THR A 90 -22.11 -24.68 3.13
CA THR A 90 -22.12 -25.94 3.89
C THR A 90 -21.09 -25.88 5.00
N GLU A 91 -21.59 -25.69 6.22
CA GLU A 91 -21.01 -26.15 7.49
C GLU A 91 -19.48 -26.07 7.66
N LYS A 92 -18.85 -24.94 7.33
CA LYS A 92 -17.41 -24.78 7.60
C LYS A 92 -17.20 -24.44 9.07
N THR A 93 -16.46 -25.29 9.77
CA THR A 93 -16.00 -24.99 11.13
C THR A 93 -15.00 -23.83 11.10
N ASN A 94 -14.90 -23.06 12.20
CA ASN A 94 -13.89 -22.02 12.37
C ASN A 94 -12.45 -22.55 12.11
N GLY A 95 -12.20 -23.84 12.36
CA GLY A 95 -10.91 -24.48 12.11
C GLY A 95 -10.53 -24.48 10.63
N THR A 96 -11.44 -24.90 9.75
CA THR A 96 -11.22 -24.92 8.30
C THR A 96 -10.91 -23.53 7.74
N GLN A 97 -11.66 -22.52 8.18
CA GLN A 97 -11.44 -21.14 7.74
C GLN A 97 -10.07 -20.59 8.18
N LYS A 98 -9.61 -20.99 9.37
CA LYS A 98 -8.28 -20.60 9.88
C LYS A 98 -7.16 -21.21 9.05
N VAL A 99 -7.27 -22.47 8.64
CA VAL A 99 -6.30 -23.12 7.75
C VAL A 99 -6.20 -22.38 6.42
N LEU A 100 -7.33 -22.06 5.79
CA LEU A 100 -7.36 -21.35 4.51
C LEU A 100 -6.87 -19.89 4.61
N LEU A 101 -7.10 -19.24 5.76
CA LEU A 101 -6.46 -17.96 6.08
C LEU A 101 -4.93 -18.10 6.13
N ASN A 102 -4.41 -19.13 6.79
CA ASN A 102 -2.96 -19.36 6.87
C ASN A 102 -2.36 -19.59 5.48
N VAL A 103 -3.05 -20.28 4.56
CA VAL A 103 -2.63 -20.40 3.16
C VAL A 103 -2.58 -19.02 2.48
N SER A 104 -3.59 -18.18 2.70
CA SER A 104 -3.64 -16.82 2.12
C SER A 104 -2.49 -15.92 2.65
N LEU A 105 -2.20 -16.01 3.94
CA LEU A 105 -1.09 -15.31 4.58
C LEU A 105 0.27 -15.81 4.09
N PHE A 106 0.41 -17.13 3.95
CA PHE A 106 1.59 -17.75 3.36
C PHE A 106 1.85 -17.21 1.95
N PHE A 107 0.84 -17.16 1.08
CA PHE A 107 0.99 -16.58 -0.26
C PHE A 107 1.36 -15.09 -0.25
N MET A 108 0.78 -14.30 0.65
CA MET A 108 1.13 -12.88 0.82
C MET A 108 2.60 -12.71 1.22
N ASN A 109 3.10 -13.57 2.12
CA ASN A 109 4.49 -13.59 2.56
C ASN A 109 5.42 -14.07 1.45
N LEU A 110 5.06 -15.13 0.73
CA LEU A 110 5.83 -15.64 -0.41
C LEU A 110 5.99 -14.58 -1.50
N CYS A 111 4.93 -13.80 -1.77
CA CYS A 111 4.98 -12.68 -2.70
C CYS A 111 5.89 -11.52 -2.25
N SER A 112 6.37 -11.49 -0.99
CA SER A 112 7.39 -10.52 -0.56
C SER A 112 8.78 -10.79 -1.17
N SER A 113 9.03 -12.02 -1.60
CA SER A 113 10.29 -12.47 -2.19
C SER A 113 10.32 -12.39 -3.72
N ILE A 114 9.35 -11.70 -4.34
CA ILE A 114 9.31 -11.55 -5.81
C ILE A 114 10.45 -10.65 -6.27
N ASN A 115 11.18 -11.08 -7.28
CA ASN A 115 12.25 -10.36 -7.96
C ASN A 115 12.14 -10.58 -9.49
N GLU A 116 13.09 -10.02 -10.24
CA GLU A 116 13.11 -10.10 -11.70
C GLU A 116 13.30 -11.51 -12.26
N THR A 117 13.82 -12.46 -11.48
CA THR A 117 14.07 -13.84 -11.95
C THR A 117 12.86 -14.73 -11.74
N ASN A 118 12.09 -14.54 -10.67
CA ASN A 118 10.97 -15.42 -10.32
C ASN A 118 9.58 -14.86 -10.62
N PHE A 119 9.43 -13.57 -10.97
CA PHE A 119 8.11 -12.95 -11.15
C PHE A 119 7.20 -13.68 -12.14
N THR A 120 7.75 -14.24 -13.22
CA THR A 120 6.97 -14.97 -14.24
C THR A 120 6.28 -16.19 -13.65
N ALA A 121 6.93 -16.89 -12.73
CA ALA A 121 6.36 -18.04 -12.06
C ALA A 121 5.22 -17.64 -11.11
N PHE A 122 5.38 -16.54 -10.37
CA PHE A 122 4.30 -15.95 -9.57
C PHE A 122 3.12 -15.51 -10.44
N LYS A 123 3.36 -14.89 -11.60
CA LYS A 123 2.29 -14.54 -12.54
C LYS A 123 1.49 -15.77 -12.96
N ARG A 124 2.17 -16.87 -13.34
CA ARG A 124 1.49 -18.13 -13.70
C ARG A 124 0.64 -18.68 -12.55
N LEU A 125 1.11 -18.55 -11.31
CA LEU A 125 0.36 -19.05 -10.16
C LEU A 125 -0.87 -18.20 -9.84
N PHE A 126 -0.76 -16.88 -9.85
CA PHE A 126 -1.82 -15.99 -9.36
C PHE A 126 -2.70 -15.37 -10.45
N PHE A 127 -2.18 -15.14 -11.66
CA PHE A 127 -2.95 -14.52 -12.74
C PHE A 127 -3.69 -15.61 -13.52
N GLN A 128 -4.56 -16.29 -12.79
CA GLN A 128 -5.43 -17.33 -13.32
C GLN A 128 -6.87 -16.87 -13.19
N LYS A 129 -7.61 -16.98 -14.31
CA LYS A 129 -9.00 -16.52 -14.40
C LYS A 129 -9.88 -16.97 -13.22
N PRO A 130 -9.85 -18.23 -12.75
CA PRO A 130 -10.65 -18.63 -11.59
C PRO A 130 -10.36 -17.82 -10.33
N LEU A 131 -9.09 -17.56 -9.98
CA LEU A 131 -8.77 -16.76 -8.79
C LEU A 131 -9.28 -15.33 -8.95
N ILE A 132 -9.09 -14.78 -10.15
CA ILE A 132 -9.42 -13.40 -10.45
C ILE A 132 -10.93 -13.18 -10.43
N ASP A 133 -11.69 -14.05 -11.10
CA ASP A 133 -13.14 -13.99 -11.17
C ASP A 133 -13.75 -14.14 -9.76
N GLU A 134 -13.26 -15.09 -8.94
CA GLU A 134 -13.80 -15.26 -7.59
C GLU A 134 -13.47 -14.11 -6.64
N LEU A 135 -12.26 -13.53 -6.74
CA LEU A 135 -11.94 -12.33 -5.97
C LEU A 135 -12.81 -11.14 -6.38
N ALA A 136 -13.04 -10.95 -7.69
CA ALA A 136 -13.92 -9.91 -8.19
C ALA A 136 -15.38 -10.12 -7.72
N ASN A 137 -15.87 -11.36 -7.80
CA ASN A 137 -17.19 -11.73 -7.30
C ASN A 137 -17.32 -11.48 -5.79
N CYS A 138 -16.33 -11.84 -4.98
CA CYS A 138 -16.35 -11.57 -3.54
C CYS A 138 -16.50 -10.07 -3.24
N LEU A 139 -15.72 -9.23 -3.94
CA LEU A 139 -15.83 -7.77 -3.81
C LEU A 139 -17.21 -7.27 -4.25
N HIS A 140 -17.74 -7.79 -5.37
CA HIS A 140 -19.09 -7.46 -5.84
C HIS A 140 -20.18 -7.87 -4.85
N GLU A 141 -20.08 -9.04 -4.21
CA GLU A 141 -21.03 -9.49 -3.19
C GLU A 141 -20.97 -8.61 -1.92
N ILE A 142 -19.79 -8.10 -1.54
CA ILE A 142 -19.65 -7.11 -0.48
C ILE A 142 -20.38 -5.81 -0.87
N ILE A 143 -20.19 -5.32 -2.10
CA ILE A 143 -20.84 -4.10 -2.60
C ILE A 143 -22.36 -4.23 -2.60
N THR A 144 -22.87 -5.30 -3.20
CA THR A 144 -24.29 -5.44 -3.51
C THR A 144 -25.09 -5.90 -2.29
N TYR A 145 -24.52 -6.77 -1.46
CA TYR A 145 -25.27 -7.44 -0.38
C TYR A 145 -24.68 -7.22 1.02
N GLY A 146 -23.54 -6.56 1.15
CA GLY A 146 -22.82 -6.49 2.43
C GLY A 146 -22.38 -7.87 2.92
N LYS A 147 -22.28 -8.84 1.98
CA LYS A 147 -21.92 -10.22 2.31
C LYS A 147 -20.54 -10.24 2.96
N TYR A 148 -20.35 -11.13 3.91
CA TYR A 148 -19.06 -11.34 4.61
C TYR A 148 -18.56 -10.21 5.52
N LEU A 149 -19.27 -9.09 5.68
CA LEU A 149 -18.82 -7.99 6.56
C LEU A 149 -18.63 -8.43 8.02
N ASN A 150 -19.36 -9.45 8.48
CA ASN A 150 -19.20 -10.02 9.82
C ASN A 150 -18.19 -11.18 9.87
N ASP A 151 -17.61 -11.56 8.72
CA ASP A 151 -16.73 -12.71 8.61
C ASP A 151 -15.25 -12.32 8.56
N ARG A 152 -14.68 -12.16 9.75
CA ARG A 152 -13.31 -11.68 9.93
C ARG A 152 -12.28 -12.53 9.19
N LEU A 153 -12.38 -13.85 9.25
CA LEU A 153 -11.41 -14.75 8.63
C LEU A 153 -11.46 -14.65 7.10
N HIS A 154 -12.66 -14.58 6.52
CA HIS A 154 -12.82 -14.40 5.09
C HIS A 154 -12.28 -13.05 4.61
N LEU A 155 -12.64 -11.94 5.26
CA LEU A 155 -12.16 -10.61 4.90
C LEU A 155 -10.64 -10.51 4.99
N ARG A 156 -10.03 -11.15 5.99
CA ARG A 156 -8.58 -11.19 6.15
C ARG A 156 -7.90 -12.01 5.05
N SER A 157 -8.50 -13.10 4.59
CA SER A 157 -8.04 -13.86 3.42
C SER A 157 -8.08 -13.00 2.15
N VAL A 158 -9.23 -12.37 1.87
CA VAL A 158 -9.40 -11.47 0.71
C VAL A 158 -8.35 -10.35 0.75
N SER A 159 -8.17 -9.71 1.91
CA SER A 159 -7.17 -8.65 2.11
C SER A 159 -5.75 -9.14 1.80
N SER A 160 -5.39 -10.33 2.28
CA SER A 160 -4.05 -10.92 2.06
C SER A 160 -3.80 -11.23 0.58
N LEU A 161 -4.81 -11.74 -0.13
CA LEU A 161 -4.72 -12.03 -1.56
C LEU A 161 -4.61 -10.76 -2.41
N LEU A 162 -5.38 -9.71 -2.10
CA LEU A 162 -5.25 -8.41 -2.76
C LEU A 162 -3.84 -7.81 -2.59
N ILE A 163 -3.27 -7.91 -1.39
CA ILE A 163 -1.90 -7.49 -1.10
C ILE A 163 -0.88 -8.33 -1.89
N ALA A 164 -1.08 -9.65 -1.99
CA ALA A 164 -0.24 -10.54 -2.78
C ALA A 164 -0.24 -10.15 -4.27
N LEU A 165 -1.43 -10.01 -4.87
CA LEU A 165 -1.60 -9.61 -6.27
C LEU A 165 -0.92 -8.26 -6.55
N LYS A 166 -1.05 -7.29 -5.65
CA LYS A 166 -0.39 -5.99 -5.77
C LYS A 166 1.12 -6.13 -5.92
N LYS A 167 1.77 -7.00 -5.13
CA LYS A 167 3.23 -7.19 -5.19
C LYS A 167 3.66 -7.74 -6.55
N ILE A 168 2.88 -8.63 -7.15
CA ILE A 168 3.11 -9.17 -8.49
C ILE A 168 2.97 -8.06 -9.56
N ARG A 169 1.95 -7.20 -9.43
CA ARG A 169 1.70 -6.06 -10.31
C ARG A 169 2.77 -4.98 -10.31
N LYS A 170 3.70 -4.98 -9.34
CA LYS A 170 4.84 -4.04 -9.33
C LYS A 170 5.74 -4.24 -10.56
N TYR A 171 5.72 -5.44 -11.15
CA TYR A 171 6.49 -5.81 -12.32
C TYR A 171 5.66 -5.64 -13.60
N HIS A 172 6.33 -5.48 -14.74
CA HIS A 172 5.67 -5.17 -16.01
C HIS A 172 4.64 -6.26 -16.39
N LEU A 173 3.40 -5.84 -16.61
CA LEU A 173 2.30 -6.69 -17.07
C LEU A 173 2.06 -6.47 -18.56
N THR A 174 1.76 -7.57 -19.25
CA THR A 174 1.31 -7.54 -20.64
C THR A 174 -0.15 -7.07 -20.74
N THR A 175 -0.58 -6.63 -21.92
CA THR A 175 -1.97 -6.23 -22.19
C THR A 175 -2.98 -7.34 -21.84
N ILE A 176 -2.63 -8.60 -22.10
CA ILE A 176 -3.48 -9.77 -21.78
C ILE A 176 -3.66 -9.90 -20.26
N GLU A 177 -2.56 -9.81 -19.51
CA GLU A 177 -2.57 -9.89 -18.05
C GLU A 177 -3.35 -8.72 -17.44
N TYR A 178 -3.23 -7.52 -18.02
CA TYR A 178 -4.06 -6.37 -17.62
C TYR A 178 -5.55 -6.63 -17.81
N SER A 179 -5.95 -7.08 -19.00
CA SER A 179 -7.36 -7.42 -19.29
C SER A 179 -7.90 -8.46 -18.30
N LEU A 180 -7.08 -9.44 -17.93
CA LEU A 180 -7.45 -10.46 -16.96
C LEU A 180 -7.74 -9.88 -15.57
N ILE A 181 -6.96 -8.92 -15.08
CA ILE A 181 -7.12 -8.36 -13.72
C ILE A 181 -8.13 -7.21 -13.63
N THR A 182 -8.59 -6.68 -14.76
CA THR A 182 -9.58 -5.59 -14.84
C THR A 182 -10.85 -5.83 -14.01
N PRO A 183 -11.43 -7.05 -13.95
CA PRO A 183 -12.61 -7.29 -13.11
C PRO A 183 -12.40 -6.98 -11.63
N ILE A 184 -11.27 -7.36 -11.04
CA ILE A 184 -10.95 -7.02 -9.63
C ILE A 184 -10.81 -5.51 -9.48
N LEU A 185 -10.19 -4.86 -10.46
CA LEU A 185 -9.96 -3.42 -10.43
C LEU A 185 -11.28 -2.62 -10.40
N LEU A 186 -12.24 -3.02 -11.24
CA LEU A 186 -13.59 -2.44 -11.26
C LEU A 186 -14.32 -2.70 -9.94
N ALA A 187 -14.34 -3.96 -9.48
CA ALA A 187 -14.99 -4.31 -8.22
C ALA A 187 -14.35 -3.60 -7.01
N ALA A 188 -13.02 -3.47 -6.97
CA ALA A 188 -12.32 -2.74 -5.92
C ALA A 188 -12.65 -1.23 -5.93
N THR A 189 -12.80 -0.64 -7.12
CA THR A 189 -13.23 0.76 -7.30
C THR A 189 -14.66 0.96 -6.79
N GLU A 190 -15.57 0.06 -7.16
CA GLU A 190 -16.96 0.07 -6.71
C GLU A 190 -17.06 -0.16 -5.19
N CYS A 191 -16.23 -1.02 -4.60
CA CYS A 191 -16.16 -1.23 -3.16
C CYS A 191 -15.84 0.07 -2.44
N LEU A 192 -14.81 0.80 -2.89
CA LEU A 192 -14.47 2.09 -2.32
C LEU A 192 -15.57 3.13 -2.49
N CYS A 193 -16.43 3.00 -3.52
CA CYS A 193 -17.58 3.86 -3.77
C CYS A 193 -18.89 3.38 -3.10
N SER A 194 -18.86 2.28 -2.36
CA SER A 194 -20.07 1.68 -1.80
C SER A 194 -20.54 2.42 -0.54
N SER A 195 -21.83 2.29 -0.22
CA SER A 195 -22.39 2.80 1.05
C SER A 195 -21.68 2.20 2.26
N TYR A 196 -21.20 0.96 2.18
CA TYR A 196 -20.45 0.31 3.27
C TYR A 196 -19.12 1.00 3.56
N ALA A 197 -18.38 1.43 2.52
CA ALA A 197 -17.15 2.21 2.71
C ALA A 197 -17.45 3.56 3.38
N VAL A 198 -18.53 4.23 2.96
CA VAL A 198 -19.00 5.48 3.57
C VAL A 198 -19.40 5.28 5.04
N ASP A 199 -20.18 4.24 5.33
CA ASP A 199 -20.64 3.92 6.68
C ASP A 199 -19.48 3.53 7.59
N MET A 200 -18.46 2.84 7.06
CA MET A 200 -17.21 2.55 7.76
C MET A 200 -16.46 3.85 8.11
N ILE A 201 -16.31 4.79 7.17
CA ILE A 201 -15.65 6.08 7.46
C ILE A 201 -16.45 6.89 8.49
N LYS A 202 -17.78 6.86 8.39
CA LYS A 202 -18.67 7.49 9.38
C LYS A 202 -18.62 6.81 10.74
N SER A 203 -18.40 5.49 10.80
CA SER A 203 -18.28 4.77 12.07
C SER A 203 -16.96 5.06 12.76
N LEU A 204 -15.86 5.25 12.00
CA LEU A 204 -14.58 5.73 12.52
C LEU A 204 -14.73 7.08 13.24
N LYS A 205 -15.68 7.95 12.83
CA LYS A 205 -15.98 9.20 13.53
C LYS A 205 -16.49 8.99 14.96
N ARG A 206 -17.17 7.87 15.22
CA ARG A 206 -17.95 7.64 16.44
C ARG A 206 -17.29 6.66 17.40
N ASN A 207 -16.64 5.61 16.89
CA ASN A 207 -16.11 4.51 17.67
C ASN A 207 -14.61 4.33 17.41
N PHE A 208 -13.79 5.03 18.19
CA PHE A 208 -12.34 4.92 18.13
C PHE A 208 -11.85 3.73 18.96
N VAL A 209 -11.50 2.63 18.29
CA VAL A 209 -10.86 1.45 18.89
C VAL A 209 -9.36 1.50 18.54
N GLN A 210 -8.49 1.01 19.43
CA GLN A 210 -7.03 1.00 19.24
C GLN A 210 -6.52 0.08 18.11
N GLN A 211 -7.39 -0.73 17.53
CA GLN A 211 -7.05 -1.66 16.46
C GLN A 211 -8.14 -1.63 15.40
N LEU A 212 -7.71 -1.56 14.14
CA LEU A 212 -8.60 -1.67 12.99
C LEU A 212 -9.19 -3.08 12.92
N ASP A 213 -10.50 -3.17 12.73
CA ASP A 213 -11.16 -4.45 12.42
C ASP A 213 -10.89 -4.88 10.96
N GLU A 214 -11.28 -6.09 10.59
CA GLU A 214 -11.00 -6.66 9.28
C GLU A 214 -11.74 -5.95 8.13
N VAL A 215 -12.89 -5.33 8.40
CA VAL A 215 -13.60 -4.50 7.43
C VAL A 215 -12.79 -3.24 7.15
N GLN A 216 -12.34 -2.56 8.22
CA GLN A 216 -11.50 -1.38 8.13
C GLN A 216 -10.15 -1.71 7.47
N ILE A 217 -9.53 -2.84 7.77
CA ILE A 217 -8.29 -3.30 7.10
C ILE A 217 -8.53 -3.49 5.59
N LEU A 218 -9.63 -4.12 5.19
CA LEU A 218 -9.96 -4.31 3.77
C LEU A 218 -10.09 -2.96 3.05
N PHE A 219 -10.92 -2.06 3.57
CA PHE A 219 -11.28 -0.80 2.92
C PHE A 219 -10.21 0.31 3.05
N LEU A 220 -9.47 0.38 4.16
CA LEU A 220 -8.43 1.40 4.37
C LEU A 220 -7.05 0.96 3.90
N HIS A 221 -6.75 -0.34 3.91
CA HIS A 221 -5.42 -0.85 3.57
C HIS A 221 -5.42 -1.68 2.29
N ALA A 222 -6.12 -2.81 2.25
CA ALA A 222 -5.91 -3.79 1.19
C ALA A 222 -6.37 -3.30 -0.19
N ILE A 223 -7.60 -2.77 -0.29
CA ILE A 223 -8.15 -2.25 -1.55
C ILE A 223 -7.33 -1.04 -2.06
N PRO A 224 -7.08 0.02 -1.26
CA PRO A 224 -6.26 1.15 -1.71
C PRO A 224 -4.85 0.73 -2.12
N PHE A 225 -4.25 -0.20 -1.38
CA PHE A 225 -2.93 -0.72 -1.71
C PHE A 225 -2.93 -1.45 -3.06
N TYR A 226 -3.93 -2.31 -3.30
CA TYR A 226 -4.08 -3.03 -4.57
C TYR A 226 -4.22 -2.09 -5.75
N LEU A 227 -4.98 -1.01 -5.60
CA LEU A 227 -5.22 -0.05 -6.67
C LEU A 227 -4.04 0.94 -6.90
N LYS A 228 -2.96 0.91 -6.09
CA LYS A 228 -1.77 1.81 -6.16
C LYS A 228 -1.15 2.03 -7.56
N TRP A 229 -1.30 1.06 -8.46
CA TRP A 229 -0.69 1.03 -9.80
C TRP A 229 -1.73 0.86 -10.92
N TYR A 230 -3.00 1.14 -10.65
CA TYR A 230 -4.09 0.96 -11.63
C TYR A 230 -4.19 2.11 -12.64
N TRP A 231 -3.61 3.26 -12.34
CA TRP A 231 -4.03 4.52 -12.95
C TRP A 231 -3.57 4.78 -14.37
N ASP A 232 -2.50 4.14 -14.83
CA ASP A 232 -2.00 4.35 -16.20
C ASP A 232 -3.03 3.93 -17.29
N ASN A 233 -4.07 3.15 -16.92
CA ASN A 233 -5.04 2.58 -17.85
C ASN A 233 -6.51 2.70 -17.40
N CYS A 234 -6.83 3.54 -16.41
CA CYS A 234 -8.19 3.69 -15.90
C CYS A 234 -8.95 4.82 -16.60
N ASP A 235 -10.28 4.65 -16.71
CA ASP A 235 -11.21 5.73 -17.00
C ASP A 235 -11.13 6.82 -15.91
N PRO A 236 -10.78 8.08 -16.25
CA PRO A 236 -10.75 9.20 -15.31
C PRO A 236 -12.06 9.41 -14.55
N GLU A 237 -13.22 9.03 -15.09
CA GLU A 237 -14.53 9.23 -14.45
C GLU A 237 -14.70 8.41 -13.17
N ASN A 238 -14.29 7.14 -13.18
CA ASN A 238 -14.36 6.26 -12.01
C ASN A 238 -13.48 6.77 -10.86
N PHE A 239 -12.33 7.35 -11.22
CA PHE A 239 -11.43 7.97 -10.28
C PHE A 239 -12.02 9.24 -9.65
N ILE A 240 -12.60 10.12 -10.47
CA ILE A 240 -13.32 11.31 -10.01
C ILE A 240 -14.44 10.92 -9.03
N LYS A 241 -15.15 9.83 -9.30
CA LYS A 241 -16.21 9.30 -8.44
C LYS A 241 -15.69 8.87 -7.06
N ILE A 242 -14.64 8.05 -7.01
CA ILE A 242 -13.98 7.64 -5.75
C ILE A 242 -13.55 8.90 -4.98
N LEU A 243 -12.88 9.81 -5.68
CA LEU A 243 -12.33 11.03 -5.11
C LEU A 243 -13.39 11.91 -4.47
N ARG A 244 -14.46 12.24 -5.20
CA ARG A 244 -15.56 13.08 -4.68
C ARG A 244 -16.20 12.47 -3.45
N MET A 245 -16.45 11.17 -3.48
CA MET A 245 -17.11 10.49 -2.37
C MET A 245 -16.23 10.47 -1.12
N LEU A 246 -14.96 10.12 -1.27
CA LEU A 246 -14.06 9.96 -0.13
C LEU A 246 -13.55 11.30 0.42
N VAL A 247 -13.24 12.28 -0.43
CA VAL A 247 -12.78 13.61 0.01
C VAL A 247 -13.82 14.27 0.93
N ASN A 248 -15.11 14.16 0.61
CA ASN A 248 -16.17 14.76 1.42
C ASN A 248 -16.26 14.10 2.80
N GLU A 249 -16.23 12.76 2.86
CA GLU A 249 -16.33 12.02 4.12
C GLU A 249 -15.08 12.22 4.99
N TYR A 250 -13.88 12.21 4.38
CA TYR A 250 -12.64 12.52 5.09
C TYR A 250 -12.62 13.97 5.59
N THR A 251 -13.05 14.93 4.77
CA THR A 251 -13.16 16.34 5.20
C THR A 251 -14.09 16.46 6.40
N ALA A 252 -15.31 15.92 6.30
CA ALA A 252 -16.28 15.94 7.40
C ALA A 252 -15.78 15.23 8.68
N TRP A 253 -14.96 14.20 8.52
CA TRP A 253 -14.29 13.52 9.63
C TRP A 253 -13.22 14.41 10.28
N PHE A 254 -12.30 14.97 9.49
CA PHE A 254 -11.23 15.84 9.99
C PHE A 254 -11.77 17.09 10.69
N THR A 255 -12.85 17.69 10.17
CA THR A 255 -13.48 18.86 10.82
C THR A 255 -14.09 18.50 12.18
N SER A 256 -14.45 17.23 12.39
CA SER A 256 -15.08 16.77 13.63
C SER A 256 -14.12 16.17 14.66
N CYS A 257 -12.86 15.92 14.29
CA CYS A 257 -11.85 15.39 15.20
C CYS A 257 -11.06 16.53 15.83
N GLN A 258 -10.89 16.47 17.16
CA GLN A 258 -10.03 17.41 17.88
C GLN A 258 -8.54 17.15 17.53
N PRO A 259 -7.73 18.20 17.32
CA PRO A 259 -6.27 18.13 17.11
C PRO A 259 -5.53 17.10 17.97
N ASP A 260 -5.75 17.11 19.29
CA ASP A 260 -5.02 16.25 20.23
C ASP A 260 -5.37 14.77 20.08
N SER A 261 -6.52 14.48 19.48
CA SER A 261 -6.93 13.11 19.19
C SER A 261 -6.07 12.44 18.11
N TYR A 262 -5.36 13.21 17.29
CA TYR A 262 -4.55 12.66 16.22
C TYR A 262 -3.33 11.86 16.72
N LEU A 263 -2.83 12.19 17.91
CA LEU A 263 -1.67 11.52 18.51
C LEU A 263 -2.01 10.16 19.13
N GLN A 264 -3.21 10.03 19.69
CA GLN A 264 -3.70 8.80 20.30
C GLN A 264 -4.17 7.77 19.25
N ARG A 265 -4.23 8.16 17.97
CA ARG A 265 -4.91 7.43 16.88
C ARG A 265 -3.99 7.20 15.68
N SER A 266 -2.69 7.09 15.93
CA SER A 266 -1.65 7.15 14.89
C SER A 266 -1.72 6.01 13.86
N SER A 267 -2.20 4.82 14.24
CA SER A 267 -2.34 3.67 13.32
C SER A 267 -3.47 3.85 12.33
N GLU A 268 -4.64 4.30 12.80
CA GLU A 268 -5.83 4.56 12.01
C GLU A 268 -5.59 5.75 11.09
N ILE A 269 -4.97 6.79 11.64
CA ILE A 269 -4.52 7.95 10.90
C ILE A 269 -3.50 7.53 9.86
N ASP A 270 -2.52 6.69 10.15
CA ASP A 270 -1.59 6.23 9.12
C ASP A 270 -2.30 5.40 8.02
N GLY A 271 -3.31 4.60 8.34
CA GLY A 271 -4.16 3.91 7.37
C GLY A 271 -4.97 4.88 6.49
N MET A 272 -5.68 5.82 7.11
CA MET A 272 -6.44 6.88 6.42
C MET A 272 -5.50 7.79 5.62
N ILE A 273 -4.33 8.11 6.16
CA ILE A 273 -3.27 8.87 5.51
C ILE A 273 -2.80 8.09 4.29
N ARG A 274 -2.53 6.79 4.39
CA ARG A 274 -2.10 5.97 3.24
C ARG A 274 -3.20 5.89 2.18
N HIS A 275 -4.46 5.78 2.59
CA HIS A 275 -5.62 5.78 1.71
C HIS A 275 -5.78 7.13 0.99
N LEU A 276 -5.70 8.22 1.73
CA LEU A 276 -5.72 9.58 1.21
C LEU A 276 -4.48 9.88 0.36
N ASN A 277 -3.29 9.42 0.73
CA ASN A 277 -2.09 9.57 -0.09
C ASN A 277 -2.30 8.90 -1.45
N TYR A 278 -2.83 7.67 -1.43
CA TYR A 278 -3.17 6.94 -2.64
C TYR A 278 -4.21 7.65 -3.52
N ILE A 279 -5.25 8.24 -2.91
CA ILE A 279 -6.33 8.94 -3.59
C ILE A 279 -5.93 10.35 -4.06
N LEU A 280 -5.20 11.10 -3.23
CA LEU A 280 -4.96 12.53 -3.37
C LEU A 280 -3.70 12.88 -4.16
N ILE A 281 -2.69 12.02 -4.20
CA ILE A 281 -1.38 12.34 -4.79
C ILE A 281 -1.30 11.94 -6.26
N ARG A 282 -1.90 10.81 -6.63
CA ARG A 282 -1.92 10.38 -8.03
C ARG A 282 -2.64 11.37 -8.99
N PRO A 283 -3.75 12.07 -8.64
CA PRO A 283 -4.30 13.11 -9.52
C PRO A 283 -3.30 14.24 -9.81
N THR A 284 -2.43 14.56 -8.83
CA THR A 284 -1.39 15.60 -8.97
C THR A 284 -0.21 15.17 -9.83
N GLU A 285 0.01 13.86 -10.00
CA GLU A 285 1.10 13.32 -10.83
C GLU A 285 0.75 13.22 -12.32
N PHE A 286 -0.55 13.16 -12.68
CA PHE A 286 -0.98 12.92 -14.06
C PHE A 286 -1.43 14.17 -14.83
N ASP A 287 -1.20 15.38 -14.31
CA ASP A 287 -1.70 16.66 -14.87
C ASP A 287 -3.22 16.65 -15.18
N SER A 288 -3.91 15.65 -14.62
CA SER A 288 -5.30 15.29 -14.88
C SER A 288 -6.24 16.09 -13.99
N LEU A 289 -5.69 16.90 -13.08
CA LEU A 289 -6.47 17.80 -12.23
C LEU A 289 -7.21 18.88 -13.04
N ASN A 290 -6.77 19.15 -14.27
CA ASN A 290 -7.50 19.98 -15.24
C ASN A 290 -8.85 19.38 -15.67
N ILE A 291 -9.07 18.08 -15.43
CA ILE A 291 -10.34 17.37 -15.72
C ILE A 291 -11.38 17.62 -14.63
N PHE A 292 -10.98 18.17 -13.47
CA PHE A 292 -11.86 18.30 -12.31
C PHE A 292 -12.55 19.66 -12.26
N SER A 293 -13.79 19.67 -11.77
CA SER A 293 -14.59 20.88 -11.60
C SER A 293 -14.02 21.81 -10.51
N GLU A 294 -14.37 23.10 -10.57
CA GLU A 294 -13.98 24.08 -9.55
C GLU A 294 -14.47 23.69 -8.14
N GLU A 295 -15.68 23.13 -8.03
CA GLU A 295 -16.24 22.61 -6.78
C GLU A 295 -15.35 21.52 -6.16
N PHE A 296 -14.84 20.59 -6.97
CA PHE A 296 -13.92 19.55 -6.50
C PHE A 296 -12.64 20.17 -5.95
N TYR A 297 -12.11 21.20 -6.62
CA TYR A 297 -10.90 21.89 -6.18
C TYR A 297 -11.11 22.59 -4.83
N GLN A 298 -12.29 23.15 -4.56
CA GLN A 298 -12.62 23.73 -3.26
C GLN A 298 -12.61 22.68 -2.14
N ASP A 299 -13.23 21.52 -2.36
CA ASP A 299 -13.23 20.44 -1.36
C ASP A 299 -11.84 19.85 -1.15
N TYR A 300 -11.06 19.74 -2.22
CA TYR A 300 -9.66 19.34 -2.15
C TYR A 300 -8.82 20.34 -1.33
N CYS A 301 -9.01 21.65 -1.52
CA CYS A 301 -8.35 22.67 -0.70
C CYS A 301 -8.75 22.60 0.78
N LYS A 302 -10.03 22.31 1.09
CA LYS A 302 -10.45 22.06 2.49
C LYS A 302 -9.68 20.90 3.08
N LEU A 303 -9.47 19.82 2.33
CA LEU A 303 -8.70 18.67 2.81
C LEU A 303 -7.22 19.01 3.06
N VAL A 304 -6.58 19.74 2.14
CA VAL A 304 -5.20 20.24 2.31
C VAL A 304 -5.09 21.14 3.54
N TRP A 305 -6.08 21.99 3.79
CA TRP A 305 -6.16 22.81 5.01
C TRP A 305 -6.21 21.95 6.27
N HIS A 306 -7.12 20.97 6.34
CA HIS A 306 -7.21 20.08 7.49
C HIS A 306 -5.92 19.28 7.70
N TRP A 307 -5.24 18.92 6.61
CA TRP A 307 -3.92 18.29 6.69
C TRP A 307 -2.88 19.12 7.44
N SER A 308 -2.94 20.45 7.29
CA SER A 308 -2.07 21.37 8.02
C SER A 308 -2.36 21.39 9.51
N LEU A 309 -3.62 21.20 9.90
CA LEU A 309 -4.02 21.08 11.30
C LEU A 309 -3.49 19.77 11.91
N ILE A 310 -3.50 18.67 11.16
CA ILE A 310 -2.91 17.39 11.60
C ILE A 310 -1.42 17.57 11.85
N LEU A 311 -0.69 18.14 10.88
CA LEU A 311 0.75 18.39 11.04
C LEU A 311 1.04 19.30 12.24
N SER A 312 0.26 20.36 12.43
CA SER A 312 0.36 21.24 13.61
C SER A 312 0.22 20.45 14.92
N SER A 313 -0.77 19.56 14.97
CA SER A 313 -1.06 18.71 16.15
C SER A 313 0.07 17.72 16.43
N ILE A 314 0.62 17.09 15.37
CA ILE A 314 1.78 16.20 15.47
C ILE A 314 2.98 16.94 16.05
N LEU A 315 3.24 18.15 15.56
CA LEU A 315 4.38 18.99 16.00
C LEU A 315 4.19 19.60 17.39
N ALA A 316 2.95 19.73 17.87
CA ALA A 316 2.65 20.18 19.22
C ALA A 316 2.84 19.08 20.29
N CYS A 317 3.03 17.82 19.87
CA CYS A 317 3.28 16.72 20.78
C CYS A 317 4.63 16.88 21.47
N SER A 318 4.64 16.97 22.80
CA SER A 318 5.85 17.08 23.62
C SER A 318 6.71 15.81 23.63
N THR A 319 6.11 14.65 23.34
CA THR A 319 6.80 13.34 23.27
C THR A 319 7.00 12.87 21.84
N CYS A 320 8.25 12.89 21.38
CA CYS A 320 8.64 12.42 20.05
C CYS A 320 8.76 10.88 20.02
N THR A 321 7.63 10.17 20.02
CA THR A 321 7.60 8.69 19.88
C THR A 321 7.81 8.26 18.42
N THR A 322 8.15 7.00 18.18
CA THR A 322 8.30 6.41 16.83
C THR A 322 7.03 6.61 15.98
N ASN A 323 5.85 6.50 16.58
CA ASN A 323 4.58 6.69 15.89
C ASN A 323 4.35 8.15 15.46
N VAL A 324 4.74 9.11 16.31
CA VAL A 324 4.68 10.55 16.00
C VAL A 324 5.63 10.88 14.86
N LYS A 325 6.86 10.32 14.86
CA LYS A 325 7.80 10.46 13.74
C LYS A 325 7.25 9.86 12.45
N SER A 326 6.65 8.66 12.52
CA SER A 326 6.04 8.02 11.34
C SER A 326 4.89 8.85 10.78
N ALA A 327 4.00 9.36 11.64
CA ALA A 327 2.89 10.21 11.22
C ALA A 327 3.40 11.53 10.60
N ALA A 328 4.40 12.18 11.22
CA ALA A 328 5.04 13.38 10.68
C ALA A 328 5.65 13.12 9.29
N ARG A 329 6.37 12.01 9.12
CA ARG A 329 6.96 11.59 7.85
C ARG A 329 5.90 11.47 6.76
N THR A 330 4.82 10.74 7.04
CA THR A 330 3.75 10.54 6.06
C THR A 330 3.03 11.85 5.75
N SER A 331 2.76 12.70 6.75
CA SER A 331 2.15 14.01 6.56
C SER A 331 2.98 14.94 5.68
N VAL A 332 4.30 14.98 5.87
CA VAL A 332 5.22 15.85 5.13
C VAL A 332 5.43 15.35 3.70
N GLN A 333 5.49 14.03 3.50
CA GLN A 333 5.47 13.43 2.16
C GLN A 333 4.22 13.84 1.36
N ILE A 334 3.07 13.94 2.04
CA ILE A 334 1.82 14.37 1.40
C ILE A 334 1.86 15.85 1.02
N PHE A 335 2.37 16.70 1.90
CA PHE A 335 2.60 18.10 1.55
C PHE A 335 3.50 18.26 0.34
N TYR A 336 4.58 17.47 0.24
CA TYR A 336 5.46 17.53 -0.92
C TYR A 336 4.68 17.19 -2.20
N ASN A 337 3.86 16.15 -2.15
CA ASN A 337 3.07 15.77 -3.30
C ASN A 337 2.01 16.82 -3.68
N PHE A 338 1.40 17.50 -2.71
CA PHE A 338 0.53 18.65 -2.99
C PHE A 338 1.25 19.79 -3.72
N THR A 339 2.58 19.95 -3.55
CA THR A 339 3.35 20.95 -4.29
C THR A 339 3.54 20.64 -5.78
N LEU A 340 3.23 19.41 -6.21
CA LEU A 340 3.35 19.00 -7.62
C LEU A 340 2.27 19.62 -8.50
N HIS A 341 1.11 20.00 -7.93
CA HIS A 341 0.03 20.64 -8.68
C HIS A 341 -0.03 22.15 -8.45
N SER A 342 -0.05 22.93 -9.53
CA SER A 342 0.08 24.40 -9.51
C SER A 342 -1.02 25.11 -8.71
N ASN A 343 -2.29 24.73 -8.88
CA ASN A 343 -3.38 25.35 -8.14
C ASN A 343 -3.25 25.05 -6.65
N VAL A 344 -3.03 23.78 -6.29
CA VAL A 344 -2.92 23.33 -4.90
C VAL A 344 -1.72 23.99 -4.24
N LEU A 345 -0.59 24.10 -4.95
CA LEU A 345 0.58 24.84 -4.50
C LEU A 345 0.26 26.31 -4.22
N ASN A 346 -0.53 26.97 -5.07
CA ASN A 346 -0.95 28.35 -4.84
C ASN A 346 -1.84 28.47 -3.60
N PHE A 347 -2.73 27.51 -3.35
CA PHE A 347 -3.49 27.45 -2.10
C PHE A 347 -2.58 27.18 -0.89
N MET A 348 -1.60 26.27 -0.99
CA MET A 348 -0.68 25.99 0.11
C MET A 348 0.08 27.23 0.58
N LYS A 349 0.41 28.15 -0.33
CA LYS A 349 1.05 29.43 -0.01
C LYS A 349 0.17 30.35 0.85
N THR A 350 -1.15 30.15 0.88
CA THR A 350 -2.08 30.93 1.70
C THR A 350 -2.32 30.32 3.09
N ILE A 351 -1.85 29.10 3.35
CA ILE A 351 -2.04 28.42 4.64
C ILE A 351 -1.17 29.08 5.72
N PRO A 352 -1.76 29.65 6.78
CA PRO A 352 -1.01 30.26 7.87
C PRO A 352 -0.06 29.27 8.55
N ASN A 353 1.13 29.76 8.91
CA ASN A 353 2.14 29.01 9.66
C ASN A 353 2.70 27.75 8.96
N LEU A 354 2.31 27.42 7.73
CA LEU A 354 2.80 26.22 7.04
C LEU A 354 4.32 26.21 6.91
N ILE A 355 4.92 27.35 6.55
CA ILE A 355 6.38 27.51 6.48
C ILE A 355 7.01 27.22 7.85
N SER A 356 6.48 27.80 8.93
CA SER A 356 6.98 27.58 10.30
C SER A 356 6.86 26.11 10.73
N MET A 357 5.75 25.45 10.40
CA MET A 357 5.55 24.02 10.66
C MET A 357 6.58 23.16 9.92
N LEU A 358 6.78 23.40 8.63
CA LEU A 358 7.75 22.66 7.83
C LEU A 358 9.19 22.89 8.32
N LEU A 359 9.54 24.10 8.78
CA LEU A 359 10.83 24.36 9.41
C LEU A 359 11.01 23.53 10.69
N LYS A 360 10.00 23.47 11.56
CA LYS A 360 10.05 22.62 12.77
C LYS A 360 10.24 21.14 12.44
N VAL A 361 9.62 20.64 11.36
CA VAL A 361 9.84 19.25 10.90
C VAL A 361 11.30 18.99 10.59
N THR A 362 12.01 19.98 10.02
CA THR A 362 13.41 19.80 9.65
C THR A 362 14.33 19.64 10.87
N ASP A 363 13.87 20.04 12.06
CA ASP A 363 14.61 19.87 13.31
C ASP A 363 14.43 18.48 13.95
N LEU A 364 13.58 17.59 13.39
CA LEU A 364 13.23 16.28 13.97
C LEU A 364 14.24 15.13 13.71
N ASP A 365 15.45 15.44 13.23
CA ASP A 365 16.56 14.50 12.96
C ASP A 365 16.13 13.19 12.26
N HIS A 366 15.58 13.35 11.05
CA HIS A 366 15.19 12.23 10.19
C HIS A 366 15.27 12.65 8.72
N ASP A 367 16.15 11.97 7.97
CA ASP A 367 16.57 12.39 6.62
C ASP A 367 15.41 12.52 5.63
N GLU A 368 14.54 11.50 5.53
CA GLU A 368 13.41 11.54 4.59
C GLU A 368 12.36 12.62 4.94
N MET A 369 12.14 12.88 6.23
CA MET A 369 11.24 13.94 6.67
C MET A 369 11.82 15.31 6.35
N GLN A 370 13.10 15.51 6.68
CA GLN A 370 13.85 16.73 6.39
C GLN A 370 13.84 17.02 4.89
N LEU A 371 14.17 16.01 4.08
CA LEU A 371 14.19 16.11 2.62
C LEU A 371 12.83 16.57 2.06
N ASN A 372 11.74 15.92 2.44
CA ASN A 372 10.41 16.30 1.93
C ASN A 372 9.98 17.67 2.45
N ALA A 373 10.28 18.02 3.70
CA ALA A 373 9.99 19.35 4.23
C ALA A 373 10.76 20.44 3.46
N TYR A 374 12.04 20.20 3.16
CA TYR A 374 12.85 21.11 2.37
C TYR A 374 12.34 21.26 0.93
N ARG A 375 11.89 20.19 0.29
CA ARG A 375 11.25 20.26 -1.04
C ARG A 375 9.97 21.11 -1.02
N CYS A 376 9.13 20.94 0.00
CA CYS A 376 7.95 21.77 0.19
C CYS A 376 8.33 23.25 0.31
N LEU A 377 9.27 23.55 1.20
CA LEU A 377 9.76 24.91 1.46
C LEU A 377 10.30 25.56 0.18
N GLY A 378 11.07 24.83 -0.63
CA GLY A 378 11.58 25.31 -1.92
C GLY A 378 10.50 25.71 -2.94
N LYS A 379 9.29 25.14 -2.84
CA LYS A 379 8.14 25.45 -3.72
C LYS A 379 7.25 26.57 -3.18
N ILE A 380 7.09 26.68 -1.87
CA ILE A 380 6.16 27.64 -1.24
C ILE A 380 6.82 28.96 -0.80
N MET A 381 8.10 28.94 -0.44
CA MET A 381 8.79 30.13 0.07
C MET A 381 9.09 31.12 -1.06
N ILE A 382 8.96 32.41 -0.75
CA ILE A 382 9.45 33.47 -1.63
C ILE A 382 10.89 33.85 -1.27
N GLU A 383 11.56 34.59 -2.15
CA GLU A 383 12.97 34.96 -1.97
C GLU A 383 13.22 35.74 -0.67
N ALA A 384 12.25 36.53 -0.21
CA ALA A 384 12.32 37.25 1.05
C ALA A 384 12.40 36.30 2.26
N ASP A 385 11.63 35.21 2.25
CA ASP A 385 11.60 34.23 3.34
C ASP A 385 12.94 33.45 3.42
N ILE A 386 13.53 33.14 2.26
CA ILE A 386 14.81 32.42 2.19
C ILE A 386 15.94 33.28 2.77
N LYS A 387 15.90 34.59 2.54
CA LYS A 387 16.91 35.55 3.03
C LYS A 387 16.88 35.76 4.54
N THR A 388 15.75 35.48 5.20
CA THR A 388 15.58 35.64 6.65
C THR A 388 15.83 34.36 7.43
N MET A 389 16.09 33.22 6.76
CA MET A 389 16.41 31.96 7.41
C MET A 389 17.80 31.96 8.06
N THR A 390 17.90 31.33 9.22
CA THR A 390 19.15 31.18 9.99
C THR A 390 20.11 30.12 9.43
N LYS A 391 19.65 29.21 8.55
CA LYS A 391 20.47 28.12 7.95
C LYS A 391 20.11 27.78 6.48
N PRO A 392 20.11 28.73 5.54
CA PRO A 392 19.76 28.48 4.13
C PRO A 392 20.71 27.50 3.43
N SER A 393 21.97 27.44 3.87
CA SER A 393 22.98 26.51 3.35
C SER A 393 22.67 25.04 3.63
N LYS A 394 21.91 24.72 4.70
CA LYS A 394 21.52 23.35 5.05
C LYS A 394 20.41 22.83 4.12
N ILE A 395 19.47 23.70 3.74
CA ILE A 395 18.47 23.42 2.71
C ILE A 395 19.16 23.13 1.38
N ALA A 396 20.08 24.02 0.98
CA ALA A 396 20.83 23.88 -0.26
C ALA A 396 21.70 22.60 -0.27
N ALA A 397 22.36 22.26 0.84
CA ALA A 397 23.18 21.06 0.97
C ALA A 397 22.34 19.77 0.82
N VAL A 398 21.20 19.66 1.50
CA VAL A 398 20.29 18.50 1.36
C VAL A 398 19.73 18.41 -0.06
N HIS A 399 19.46 19.55 -0.71
CA HIS A 399 19.06 19.57 -2.12
C HIS A 399 20.19 19.10 -3.06
N ILE A 400 21.44 19.49 -2.79
CA ILE A 400 22.63 19.10 -3.56
C ILE A 400 22.98 17.62 -3.39
N GLU A 401 22.86 17.09 -2.17
CA GLU A 401 23.12 15.68 -1.85
C GLU A 401 22.07 14.79 -2.51
N PHE A 402 20.79 15.18 -2.42
CA PHE A 402 19.72 14.50 -3.15
C PHE A 402 19.89 14.56 -4.68
N LEU A 403 20.41 15.67 -5.22
CA LEU A 403 20.74 15.78 -6.65
C LEU A 403 21.81 14.77 -7.05
N LYS A 404 22.86 14.59 -6.24
CA LYS A 404 23.91 13.60 -6.49
C LYS A 404 23.34 12.17 -6.51
N ASP A 405 22.47 11.83 -5.57
CA ASP A 405 21.84 10.51 -5.51
C ASP A 405 20.88 10.26 -6.68
N THR A 406 20.06 11.26 -7.04
CA THR A 406 19.13 11.17 -8.18
C THR A 406 19.86 11.11 -9.53
N ILE A 407 21.03 11.75 -9.62
CA ILE A 407 21.87 11.71 -10.82
C ILE A 407 22.51 10.32 -11.03
N ASN A 408 22.72 9.55 -9.97
CA ASN A 408 23.18 8.16 -10.09
C ASN A 408 22.06 7.19 -10.55
N GLU A 409 20.79 7.56 -10.40
CA GLU A 409 19.61 6.76 -10.79
C GLU A 409 18.94 7.25 -12.11
N TRP A 410 19.73 7.59 -13.13
CA TRP A 410 19.29 8.21 -14.40
C TRP A 410 18.32 7.38 -15.29
N LYS A 411 17.08 7.18 -14.83
CA LYS A 411 15.91 6.81 -15.67
C LYS A 411 14.58 7.51 -15.32
N GLN A 412 14.53 8.48 -14.39
CA GLN A 412 13.29 9.24 -14.10
C GLN A 412 13.49 10.76 -14.25
N SER A 413 13.11 11.31 -15.41
CA SER A 413 13.43 12.67 -15.87
C SER A 413 12.55 13.78 -15.27
N GLU A 414 11.28 13.54 -14.93
CA GLU A 414 10.35 14.61 -14.52
C GLU A 414 10.63 15.18 -13.12
N ARG A 415 11.12 14.35 -12.20
CA ARG A 415 11.50 14.78 -10.84
C ARG A 415 12.74 15.66 -10.82
N PHE A 416 13.62 15.50 -11.80
CA PHE A 416 14.85 16.28 -11.97
C PHE A 416 14.54 17.71 -12.45
N TYR A 417 13.61 17.88 -13.40
CA TYR A 417 13.22 19.18 -13.93
C TYR A 417 12.49 20.05 -12.90
N SER A 418 11.54 19.47 -12.16
CA SER A 418 10.79 20.18 -11.10
C SER A 418 11.69 20.67 -9.96
N LEU A 419 12.85 20.03 -9.79
CA LEU A 419 13.87 20.37 -8.78
C LEU A 419 14.80 21.50 -9.25
N LEU A 420 15.22 21.49 -10.52
CA LEU A 420 16.01 22.59 -11.11
C LEU A 420 15.23 23.91 -11.13
N GLU A 421 13.91 23.86 -11.34
CA GLU A 421 13.05 25.05 -11.26
C GLU A 421 12.97 25.66 -9.86
N SER A 422 13.12 24.87 -8.80
CA SER A 422 13.08 25.36 -7.41
C SER A 422 14.34 26.17 -7.03
N LEU A 423 15.45 25.93 -7.73
CA LEU A 423 16.73 26.62 -7.55
C LEU A 423 16.76 27.86 -8.45
N LYS A 424 16.11 28.96 -8.04
CA LYS A 424 16.13 30.21 -8.82
C LYS A 424 17.57 30.66 -9.16
N SER A 425 17.76 30.91 -10.47
CA SER A 425 18.88 31.43 -11.29
C SER A 425 20.30 31.68 -10.72
N LYS A 426 20.51 31.94 -9.43
CA LYS A 426 21.84 32.17 -8.83
C LYS A 426 22.52 30.90 -8.29
N PHE A 427 21.76 29.84 -8.01
CA PHE A 427 22.33 28.59 -7.50
C PHE A 427 22.57 27.54 -8.59
N VAL A 428 22.02 27.72 -9.79
CA VAL A 428 22.19 26.82 -10.94
C VAL A 428 23.68 26.66 -11.27
N SER A 429 24.45 27.75 -11.28
CA SER A 429 25.90 27.73 -11.55
C SER A 429 26.71 27.00 -10.46
N ILE A 430 26.32 27.09 -9.18
CA ILE A 430 26.95 26.35 -8.08
C ILE A 430 26.59 24.86 -8.16
N VAL A 431 25.35 24.53 -8.50
CA VAL A 431 24.89 23.16 -8.69
C VAL A 431 25.58 22.51 -9.89
N PHE A 432 25.70 23.21 -11.02
CA PHE A 432 26.49 22.74 -12.17
C PHE A 432 27.97 22.57 -11.81
N PHE A 433 28.55 23.46 -11.00
CA PHE A 433 29.93 23.33 -10.52
C PHE A 433 30.12 22.07 -9.65
N LEU A 434 29.18 21.80 -8.73
CA LEU A 434 29.20 20.65 -7.83
C LEU A 434 28.88 19.31 -8.53
N ILE A 435 28.04 19.33 -9.55
CA ILE A 435 27.74 18.16 -10.42
C ILE A 435 28.96 17.83 -11.28
N ARG A 436 29.60 18.86 -11.87
CA ARG A 436 30.79 18.70 -12.72
C ARG A 436 32.00 18.18 -11.94
N SER A 437 32.14 18.56 -10.67
CA SER A 437 33.19 18.05 -9.77
C SER A 437 32.87 16.72 -9.10
N SER A 438 31.74 16.08 -9.44
CA SER A 438 31.41 14.70 -9.04
C SER A 438 31.34 13.71 -10.22
N ILE A 439 31.55 14.20 -11.45
CA ILE A 439 31.66 13.39 -12.67
C ILE A 439 33.14 13.18 -13.07
N ASP A 440 34.05 13.95 -12.48
CA ASP A 440 35.48 13.66 -12.39
C ASP A 440 35.78 12.97 -11.05
#